data_AF-A0A560LPY8-F1
#
_entry.id   AF-A0A560LPY8-F1
#
_cell.length_a   1.000
_cell.length_b   1.000
_cell.length_c   1.000
_cell.angle_alpha   90.00
_cell.angle_beta   90.00
_cell.angle_gamma   90.00
#
_symmetry.space_group_name_H-M   'P 1'
#
loop_
_entity.id
_entity.type
_entity.pdbx_description
1 polymer ?
#
loop_
_entity_poly.entity_id
_entity_poly.type
_entity_poly.pdbx_seq_one_letter_code
_entity_poly.pdbx_strand_id
1 'polypeptide(L)'
;MKRLLLASSLLLAAPAAFAAQPEQPPAGWPPLPPKAPVSKIKLVEPHLHVNRAGKGAPRIALTFDACMGKTDPRILSTLVDQRIPATIFVTARWLRTNPDALKVFLAHPDLFELENHGQNHIPAVDVPTKVYGIAAAGSPQAVAQEVKGGADAMIAAGIPQPRWFRGATAKYTPAAIMQIRGMGYRIAGYSVNGDSGSLLPAKMVEKQYASAKDGDVIISHINQPTHTAGEGVAASILALKAKGVDFVRLQDIAEKGDDDTTN
;
A
#
# COMPACT_ATOMS: atom_id res chain seq x y z
N MET A 1 -13.10 71.31 45.91
CA MET A 1 -11.85 70.59 46.27
C MET A 1 -11.88 69.20 45.63
N LYS A 2 -10.85 68.90 44.83
CA LYS A 2 -10.32 67.61 44.33
C LYS A 2 -11.28 66.58 43.71
N ARG A 3 -11.25 66.53 42.36
CA ARG A 3 -11.55 65.35 41.52
C ARG A 3 -10.45 64.30 41.70
N LEU A 4 -10.79 63.03 41.90
CA LEU A 4 -9.86 61.90 41.74
C LEU A 4 -10.38 61.00 40.61
N LEU A 5 -9.58 60.87 39.55
CA LEU A 5 -9.69 59.85 38.53
C LEU A 5 -9.06 58.55 39.07
N LEU A 6 -9.73 57.42 38.96
CA LEU A 6 -9.08 56.11 39.02
C LEU A 6 -8.98 55.55 37.60
N ALA A 7 -7.74 55.29 37.18
CA ALA A 7 -7.38 54.68 35.92
C ALA A 7 -7.52 53.15 36.00
N SER A 8 -8.25 52.56 35.05
CA SER A 8 -8.31 51.10 34.84
C SER A 8 -7.00 50.59 34.25
N SER A 9 -6.38 49.61 34.92
CA SER A 9 -5.22 48.88 34.41
C SER A 9 -5.70 47.59 33.75
N LEU A 10 -5.66 47.49 32.42
CA LEU A 10 -5.76 46.21 31.72
C LEU A 10 -4.41 45.48 31.79
N LEU A 11 -4.35 44.34 32.47
CA LEU A 11 -3.26 43.38 32.31
C LEU A 11 -3.53 42.51 31.07
N LEU A 12 -2.66 42.60 30.05
CA LEU A 12 -2.54 41.57 29.02
C LEU A 12 -1.71 40.41 29.56
N ALA A 13 -2.31 39.22 29.69
CA ALA A 13 -1.58 37.97 29.91
C ALA A 13 -1.15 37.38 28.56
N ALA A 14 0.15 37.22 28.34
CA ALA A 14 0.70 36.50 27.19
C ALA A 14 0.65 34.98 27.44
N PRO A 15 0.33 34.14 26.44
CA PRO A 15 0.37 32.70 26.61
C PRO A 15 1.83 32.19 26.58
N ALA A 16 2.24 31.48 27.62
CA ALA A 16 3.50 30.76 27.65
C ALA A 16 3.43 29.55 26.70
N ALA A 17 4.27 29.54 25.66
CA ALA A 17 4.46 28.38 24.81
C ALA A 17 5.27 27.32 25.56
N PHE A 18 4.63 26.21 25.94
CA PHE A 18 5.35 25.03 26.39
C PHE A 18 6.02 24.38 25.17
N ALA A 19 7.35 24.42 25.12
CA ALA A 19 8.13 23.64 24.17
C ALA A 19 7.96 22.15 24.51
N ALA A 20 7.47 21.36 23.56
CA ALA A 20 7.40 19.91 23.70
C ALA A 20 8.82 19.33 23.83
N GLN A 21 9.07 18.56 24.87
CA GLN A 21 10.31 17.83 25.03
C GLN A 21 10.38 16.69 24.00
N PRO A 22 11.57 16.39 23.43
CA PRO A 22 11.71 15.28 22.51
C PRO A 22 11.39 13.96 23.20
N GLU A 23 10.44 13.21 22.65
CA GLU A 23 10.09 11.86 23.12
C GLU A 23 11.30 10.93 23.00
N GLN A 24 11.65 10.29 24.12
CA GLN A 24 12.64 9.22 24.10
C GLN A 24 12.01 7.97 23.46
N PRO A 25 12.75 7.25 22.60
CA PRO A 25 12.27 6.01 22.03
C PRO A 25 12.05 4.95 23.13
N PRO A 26 11.07 4.05 22.95
CA PRO A 26 10.77 3.00 23.92
C PRO A 26 11.97 2.08 24.16
N ALA A 27 12.09 1.60 25.40
CA ALA A 27 13.17 0.71 25.81
C ALA A 27 13.20 -0.57 24.95
N GLY A 28 14.38 -0.90 24.41
CA GLY A 28 14.62 -2.12 23.61
C GLY A 28 14.83 -1.89 22.12
N TRP A 29 14.75 -0.65 21.62
CA TRP A 29 15.04 -0.33 20.23
C TRP A 29 16.55 -0.09 20.03
N PRO A 30 17.15 -0.58 18.93
CA PRO A 30 18.52 -0.25 18.60
C PRO A 30 18.67 1.27 18.37
N PRO A 31 19.80 1.87 18.77
CA PRO A 31 20.03 3.30 18.56
C PRO A 31 19.99 3.64 17.06
N LEU A 32 19.30 4.73 16.73
CA LEU A 32 19.23 5.23 15.36
C LEU A 32 20.63 5.63 14.88
N PRO A 33 21.00 5.33 13.62
CA PRO A 33 22.23 5.84 13.05
C PRO A 33 22.19 7.39 13.00
N PRO A 34 23.37 8.06 13.06
CA PRO A 34 23.45 9.52 12.97
C PRO A 34 22.84 10.03 11.66
N LYS A 35 22.24 11.24 11.71
CA LYS A 35 21.69 11.92 10.52
C LYS A 35 22.76 12.04 9.45
N ALA A 36 22.60 11.28 8.37
CA ALA A 36 23.46 11.36 7.20
C ALA A 36 23.35 12.76 6.55
N PRO A 37 24.43 13.31 5.96
CA PRO A 37 24.33 14.48 5.09
C PRO A 37 23.34 14.21 3.96
N VAL A 38 22.68 15.26 3.45
CA VAL A 38 21.65 15.17 2.40
C VAL A 38 22.26 14.67 1.10
N SER A 39 22.40 13.35 0.98
CA SER A 39 22.62 12.67 -0.27
C SER A 39 21.35 12.78 -1.11
N LYS A 40 21.46 12.69 -2.44
CA LYS A 40 20.28 12.49 -3.30
C LYS A 40 19.55 11.27 -2.77
N ILE A 41 18.31 11.47 -2.29
CA ILE A 41 17.49 10.39 -1.75
C ILE A 41 17.35 9.32 -2.84
N LYS A 42 17.97 8.16 -2.63
CA LYS A 42 17.85 7.03 -3.55
C LYS A 42 16.53 6.34 -3.25
N LEU A 43 15.59 6.46 -4.17
CA LEU A 43 14.36 5.69 -4.17
C LEU A 43 14.50 4.50 -5.12
N VAL A 44 13.99 3.35 -4.70
CA VAL A 44 13.84 2.16 -5.53
C VAL A 44 12.36 1.81 -5.66
N GLU A 45 12.03 1.11 -6.74
CA GLU A 45 10.70 0.54 -7.00
C GLU A 45 10.88 -0.95 -7.22
N PRO A 46 10.64 -1.76 -6.19
CA PRO A 46 10.94 -3.17 -6.26
C PRO A 46 10.10 -3.89 -7.31
N HIS A 47 10.73 -4.79 -8.05
CA HIS A 47 10.06 -5.73 -8.92
C HIS A 47 9.80 -7.04 -8.20
N LEU A 48 8.69 -7.70 -8.57
CA LEU A 48 8.32 -9.01 -8.06
C LEU A 48 7.84 -9.88 -9.20
N HIS A 49 8.30 -11.13 -9.22
CA HIS A 49 7.83 -12.18 -10.10
C HIS A 49 7.47 -13.42 -9.29
N VAL A 50 6.46 -14.17 -9.72
CA VAL A 50 6.16 -15.51 -9.19
C VAL A 50 6.88 -16.58 -10.00
N ASN A 51 7.03 -17.78 -9.43
CA ASN A 51 7.63 -18.89 -10.13
C ASN A 51 6.86 -19.23 -11.41
N ARG A 52 7.60 -19.21 -12.51
CA ARG A 52 7.13 -19.50 -13.86
C ARG A 52 6.58 -20.92 -13.98
N ALA A 53 5.53 -21.08 -14.78
CA ALA A 53 5.05 -22.41 -15.17
C ALA A 53 5.94 -23.10 -16.21
N GLY A 54 6.77 -22.33 -16.93
CA GLY A 54 7.68 -22.86 -17.94
C GLY A 54 6.92 -23.35 -19.17
N LYS A 55 6.71 -24.67 -19.29
CA LYS A 55 5.97 -25.28 -20.42
C LYS A 55 4.46 -25.35 -20.20
N GLY A 56 3.96 -25.02 -19.01
CA GLY A 56 2.54 -25.02 -18.68
C GLY A 56 1.81 -23.73 -19.08
N ALA A 57 0.53 -23.64 -18.68
CA ALA A 57 -0.23 -22.41 -18.73
C ALA A 57 0.53 -21.26 -18.04
N PRO A 58 0.64 -20.06 -18.65
CA PRO A 58 1.31 -18.93 -18.03
C PRO A 58 0.70 -18.62 -16.67
N ARG A 59 1.55 -18.46 -15.65
CA ARG A 59 1.11 -18.03 -14.32
C ARG A 59 1.20 -16.52 -14.18
N ILE A 60 0.16 -15.90 -13.66
CA ILE A 60 0.13 -14.46 -13.38
C ILE A 60 -0.47 -14.23 -12.00
N ALA A 61 0.18 -13.41 -11.18
CA ALA A 61 -0.40 -12.93 -9.95
C ALA A 61 -1.09 -11.58 -10.16
N LEU A 62 -2.40 -11.54 -9.93
CA LEU A 62 -3.14 -10.28 -9.91
C LEU A 62 -3.08 -9.69 -8.50
N THR A 63 -2.57 -8.48 -8.40
CA THR A 63 -2.53 -7.74 -7.15
C THR A 63 -3.28 -6.42 -7.26
N PHE A 64 -4.11 -6.13 -6.26
CA PHE A 64 -4.94 -4.93 -6.25
C PHE A 64 -4.69 -4.09 -5.02
N ASP A 65 -4.36 -2.83 -5.23
CA ASP A 65 -4.22 -1.86 -4.16
C ASP A 65 -5.59 -1.22 -3.89
N ALA A 66 -6.01 -1.27 -2.64
CA ALA A 66 -7.24 -0.70 -2.12
C ALA A 66 -6.90 0.48 -1.20
N CYS A 67 -6.55 1.61 -1.83
CA CYS A 67 -6.00 2.80 -1.17
C CYS A 67 -7.04 3.53 -0.30
N MET A 68 -7.84 4.42 -0.90
CA MET A 68 -8.99 5.10 -0.30
C MET A 68 -10.11 5.12 -1.34
N GLY A 69 -11.34 5.45 -0.94
CA GLY A 69 -12.49 5.44 -1.85
C GLY A 69 -13.33 4.19 -1.66
N LYS A 70 -14.11 3.84 -2.68
CA LYS A 70 -15.05 2.70 -2.64
C LYS A 70 -14.55 1.59 -3.53
N THR A 71 -14.92 0.37 -3.22
CA THR A 71 -14.59 -0.79 -4.07
C THR A 71 -15.24 -0.64 -5.44
N ASP A 72 -14.50 -0.94 -6.50
CA ASP A 72 -15.01 -1.04 -7.85
C ASP A 72 -15.79 -2.35 -8.00
N PRO A 73 -17.13 -2.30 -8.11
CA PRO A 73 -17.94 -3.50 -8.19
C PRO A 73 -17.67 -4.29 -9.47
N ARG A 74 -17.22 -3.64 -10.56
CA ARG A 74 -16.95 -4.30 -11.85
C ARG A 74 -15.78 -5.27 -11.72
N ILE A 75 -14.73 -4.85 -11.00
CA ILE A 75 -13.56 -5.68 -10.73
C ILE A 75 -13.93 -6.77 -9.73
N LEU A 76 -14.55 -6.40 -8.59
CA LEU A 76 -14.90 -7.37 -7.54
C LEU A 76 -15.81 -8.48 -8.07
N SER A 77 -16.88 -8.14 -8.80
CA SER A 77 -17.80 -9.13 -9.36
C SER A 77 -17.09 -10.02 -10.38
N THR A 78 -16.23 -9.44 -11.23
CA THR A 78 -15.45 -10.24 -12.19
C THR A 78 -14.58 -11.27 -11.47
N LEU A 79 -13.88 -10.89 -10.39
CA LEU A 79 -13.04 -11.82 -9.63
C LEU A 79 -13.87 -12.96 -9.02
N VAL A 80 -15.02 -12.64 -8.41
CA VAL A 80 -15.90 -13.63 -7.77
C VAL A 80 -16.58 -14.54 -8.80
N ASP A 81 -17.28 -13.96 -9.77
CA ASP A 81 -18.07 -14.68 -10.77
C ASP A 81 -17.20 -15.61 -11.63
N GLN A 82 -15.96 -15.18 -11.88
CA GLN A 82 -15.00 -15.95 -12.67
C GLN A 82 -14.06 -16.81 -11.83
N ARG A 83 -14.21 -16.80 -10.49
CA ARG A 83 -13.37 -17.51 -9.53
C ARG A 83 -11.87 -17.27 -9.75
N ILE A 84 -11.50 -16.00 -9.89
CA ILE A 84 -10.13 -15.57 -10.16
C ILE A 84 -9.43 -15.27 -8.83
N PRO A 85 -8.39 -16.03 -8.46
CA PRO A 85 -7.61 -15.73 -7.28
C PRO A 85 -6.82 -14.42 -7.43
N ALA A 86 -6.74 -13.64 -6.36
CA ALA A 86 -6.01 -12.36 -6.31
C ALA A 86 -5.53 -12.00 -4.90
N THR A 87 -4.44 -11.24 -4.82
CA THR A 87 -3.94 -10.66 -3.56
C THR A 87 -4.34 -9.18 -3.48
N ILE A 88 -5.06 -8.78 -2.43
CA ILE A 88 -5.57 -7.42 -2.26
C ILE A 88 -4.82 -6.72 -1.13
N PHE A 89 -4.14 -5.62 -1.44
CA PHE A 89 -3.45 -4.78 -0.47
C PHE A 89 -4.43 -3.71 0.05
N VAL A 90 -4.84 -3.81 1.32
CA VAL A 90 -5.85 -2.93 1.94
C VAL A 90 -5.23 -1.94 2.91
N THR A 91 -5.66 -0.67 2.86
CA THR A 91 -5.29 0.31 3.90
C THR A 91 -6.27 0.27 5.06
N ALA A 92 -5.83 0.75 6.23
CA ALA A 92 -6.75 0.99 7.34
C ALA A 92 -7.87 1.99 6.99
N ARG A 93 -7.61 2.94 6.07
CA ARG A 93 -8.61 3.91 5.61
C ARG A 93 -9.71 3.28 4.77
N TRP A 94 -9.34 2.38 3.86
CA TRP A 94 -10.29 1.67 3.00
C TRP A 94 -11.16 0.72 3.81
N LEU A 95 -10.58 0.00 4.78
CA LEU A 95 -11.30 -0.94 5.65
C LEU A 95 -12.46 -0.28 6.39
N ARG A 96 -12.27 0.95 6.89
CA ARG A 96 -13.31 1.70 7.61
C ARG A 96 -14.54 2.02 6.77
N THR A 97 -14.39 2.09 5.45
CA THR A 97 -15.45 2.58 4.56
C THR A 97 -15.97 1.53 3.58
N ASN A 98 -15.43 0.31 3.58
CA ASN A 98 -15.82 -0.77 2.67
C ASN A 98 -16.14 -2.10 3.38
N PRO A 99 -16.98 -2.10 4.45
CA PRO A 99 -17.28 -3.32 5.19
C PRO A 99 -17.96 -4.40 4.33
N ASP A 100 -18.74 -4.04 3.32
CA ASP A 100 -19.43 -5.03 2.48
C ASP A 100 -18.49 -5.72 1.51
N ALA A 101 -17.52 -5.01 0.92
CA ALA A 101 -16.47 -5.64 0.12
C ALA A 101 -15.58 -6.54 0.97
N LEU A 102 -15.26 -6.11 2.20
CA LEU A 102 -14.52 -6.95 3.14
C LEU A 102 -15.27 -8.25 3.45
N LYS A 103 -16.58 -8.22 3.68
CA LYS A 103 -17.38 -9.44 3.88
C LYS A 103 -17.28 -10.39 2.69
N VAL A 104 -17.31 -9.86 1.46
CA VAL A 104 -17.13 -10.67 0.24
C VAL A 104 -15.74 -11.32 0.23
N PHE A 105 -14.69 -10.55 0.50
CA PHE A 105 -13.33 -11.11 0.54
C PHE A 105 -13.18 -12.21 1.60
N LEU A 106 -13.69 -11.99 2.81
CA LEU A 106 -13.63 -12.98 3.90
C LEU A 106 -14.51 -14.21 3.65
N ALA A 107 -15.57 -14.09 2.85
CA ALA A 107 -16.41 -15.23 2.44
C ALA A 107 -15.76 -16.10 1.35
N HIS A 108 -14.70 -15.62 0.69
CA HIS A 108 -14.00 -16.32 -0.40
C HIS A 108 -12.49 -16.43 -0.11
N PRO A 109 -12.07 -17.07 1.00
CA PRO A 109 -10.66 -17.22 1.35
C PRO A 109 -9.89 -18.16 0.41
N ASP A 110 -10.58 -18.88 -0.47
CA ASP A 110 -10.00 -19.65 -1.57
C ASP A 110 -9.59 -18.75 -2.75
N LEU A 111 -10.23 -17.59 -2.91
CA LEU A 111 -9.94 -16.64 -3.99
C LEU A 111 -9.08 -15.47 -3.53
N PHE A 112 -9.26 -14.99 -2.29
CA PHE A 112 -8.62 -13.74 -1.86
C PHE A 112 -7.56 -13.98 -0.79
N GLU A 113 -6.38 -13.41 -1.02
CA GLU A 113 -5.40 -13.12 0.03
C GLU A 113 -5.50 -11.62 0.32
N LEU A 114 -5.57 -11.23 1.60
CA LEU A 114 -5.62 -9.82 2.01
C LEU A 114 -4.32 -9.44 2.72
N GLU A 115 -3.67 -8.38 2.26
CA GLU A 115 -2.34 -7.96 2.71
C GLU A 115 -2.26 -6.46 2.99
N ASN A 116 -1.17 -6.02 3.63
CA ASN A 116 -1.09 -4.70 4.26
C ASN A 116 -0.68 -3.60 3.27
N HIS A 117 -1.53 -2.58 3.10
CA HIS A 117 -1.23 -1.38 2.29
C HIS A 117 -0.98 -0.12 3.12
N GLY A 118 -0.80 -0.29 4.44
CA GLY A 118 -0.49 0.79 5.37
C GLY A 118 -1.71 1.43 6.03
N GLN A 119 -1.44 2.24 7.04
CA GLN A 119 -2.47 2.91 7.83
C GLN A 119 -3.11 4.08 7.07
N ASN A 120 -2.30 4.99 6.52
CA ASN A 120 -2.75 6.29 6.01
C ASN A 120 -2.59 6.45 4.50
N HIS A 121 -1.94 5.48 3.85
CA HIS A 121 -1.56 5.51 2.44
C HIS A 121 -0.52 6.60 2.15
N ILE A 122 0.58 6.58 2.92
CA ILE A 122 1.75 7.45 2.72
C ILE A 122 2.96 6.63 2.26
N PRO A 123 3.85 7.17 1.39
CA PRO A 123 5.04 6.46 0.95
C PRO A 123 5.91 6.03 2.13
N ALA A 124 6.27 4.75 2.16
CA ALA A 124 7.14 4.15 3.16
C ALA A 124 8.61 4.52 2.91
N VAL A 125 8.89 5.81 2.99
CA VAL A 125 10.19 6.43 2.81
C VAL A 125 10.53 7.16 4.11
N ASP A 126 11.67 6.82 4.68
CA ASP A 126 12.13 7.21 6.02
C ASP A 126 12.79 8.60 6.08
N VAL A 127 12.78 9.34 4.98
CA VAL A 127 13.35 10.68 4.86
C VAL A 127 12.30 11.68 4.35
N PRO A 128 12.27 12.93 4.83
CA PRO A 128 11.29 13.90 4.38
C PRO A 128 11.43 14.18 2.88
N THR A 129 10.42 13.79 2.11
CA THR A 129 10.35 14.01 0.67
C THR A 129 8.91 13.92 0.18
N LYS A 130 8.69 14.17 -1.11
CA LYS A 130 7.43 13.87 -1.79
C LYS A 130 7.67 12.84 -2.88
N VAL A 131 6.78 11.85 -2.96
CA VAL A 131 6.72 10.89 -4.07
C VAL A 131 5.40 11.08 -4.79
N TYR A 132 5.45 11.42 -6.08
CA TYR A 132 4.27 11.77 -6.87
C TYR A 132 3.36 12.83 -6.20
N GLY A 133 3.96 13.80 -5.49
CA GLY A 133 3.26 14.85 -4.77
C GLY A 133 2.75 14.48 -3.37
N ILE A 134 2.81 13.20 -2.98
CA ILE A 134 2.41 12.70 -1.66
C ILE A 134 3.57 12.83 -0.69
N ALA A 135 3.33 13.41 0.49
CA ALA A 135 4.34 13.48 1.55
C ALA A 135 4.68 12.06 2.05
N ALA A 136 5.97 11.72 2.02
CA ALA A 136 6.48 10.49 2.59
C ALA A 136 6.30 10.44 4.12
N ALA A 137 6.37 9.23 4.69
CA ALA A 137 6.41 9.02 6.13
C ALA A 137 7.47 9.91 6.82
N GLY A 138 8.64 10.05 6.20
CA GLY A 138 9.59 11.09 6.55
C GLY A 138 10.50 10.79 7.75
N SER A 139 10.30 9.64 8.40
CA SER A 139 11.17 9.11 9.45
C SER A 139 11.03 7.59 9.56
N PRO A 140 12.03 6.88 10.12
CA PRO A 140 11.90 5.46 10.44
C PRO A 140 10.68 5.17 11.34
N GLN A 141 10.41 6.02 12.32
CA GLN A 141 9.26 5.87 13.23
C GLN A 141 7.94 5.97 12.46
N ALA A 142 7.82 6.90 11.54
CA ALA A 142 6.62 7.06 10.73
C ALA A 142 6.43 5.89 9.74
N VAL A 143 7.51 5.32 9.20
CA VAL A 143 7.46 4.08 8.40
C VAL A 143 6.95 2.92 9.25
N ALA A 144 7.49 2.74 10.46
CA ALA A 144 7.04 1.69 11.37
C ALA A 144 5.55 1.86 11.73
N GLN A 145 5.13 3.10 12.02
CA GLN A 145 3.74 3.41 12.34
C GLN A 145 2.81 3.14 11.15
N GLU A 146 3.20 3.51 9.93
CA GLU A 146 2.38 3.28 8.74
C GLU A 146 2.16 1.78 8.51
N VAL A 147 3.20 0.97 8.65
CA VAL A 147 3.14 -0.49 8.46
C VAL A 147 2.35 -1.14 9.60
N LYS A 148 2.73 -0.87 10.86
CA LYS A 148 2.09 -1.49 12.03
C LYS A 148 0.63 -1.08 12.13
N GLY A 149 0.30 0.19 11.94
CA GLY A 149 -1.07 0.69 12.02
C GLY A 149 -1.98 0.10 10.94
N GLY A 150 -1.43 -0.23 9.77
CA GLY A 150 -2.15 -0.98 8.73
C GLY A 150 -2.46 -2.41 9.18
N ALA A 151 -1.45 -3.14 9.66
CA ALA A 151 -1.61 -4.50 10.15
C ALA A 151 -2.56 -4.60 11.35
N ASP A 152 -2.43 -3.71 12.33
CA ASP A 152 -3.31 -3.63 13.50
C ASP A 152 -4.78 -3.45 13.07
N ALA A 153 -5.04 -2.60 12.07
CA ALA A 153 -6.37 -2.39 11.54
C ALA A 153 -6.93 -3.61 10.80
N MET A 154 -6.08 -4.36 10.09
CA MET A 154 -6.47 -5.62 9.44
C MET A 154 -6.88 -6.67 10.47
N ILE A 155 -6.08 -6.87 11.52
CA ILE A 155 -6.37 -7.81 12.60
C ILE A 155 -7.67 -7.41 13.32
N ALA A 156 -7.85 -6.13 13.62
CA ALA A 156 -9.08 -5.62 14.22
C ALA A 156 -10.32 -5.84 13.33
N ALA A 157 -10.12 -5.91 12.01
CA ALA A 157 -11.17 -6.20 11.03
C ALA A 157 -11.40 -7.71 10.79
N GLY A 158 -10.73 -8.59 11.55
CA GLY A 158 -10.87 -10.05 11.43
C GLY A 158 -10.05 -10.68 10.31
N ILE A 159 -9.12 -9.94 9.71
CA ILE A 159 -8.18 -10.47 8.72
C ILE A 159 -6.99 -11.11 9.46
N PRO A 160 -6.50 -12.28 9.03
CA PRO A 160 -5.28 -12.87 9.58
C PRO A 160 -4.08 -11.93 9.51
N GLN A 161 -3.05 -12.21 10.30
CA GLN A 161 -1.80 -11.44 10.31
C GLN A 161 -1.23 -11.34 8.88
N PRO A 162 -1.07 -10.12 8.31
CA PRO A 162 -0.51 -9.96 6.98
C PRO A 162 0.99 -10.33 6.98
N ARG A 163 1.45 -10.91 5.88
CA ARG A 163 2.86 -11.27 5.64
C ARG A 163 3.53 -10.31 4.67
N TRP A 164 2.74 -9.67 3.83
CA TRP A 164 3.19 -8.73 2.81
C TRP A 164 2.82 -7.31 3.20
N PHE A 165 3.71 -6.39 2.87
CA PHE A 165 3.46 -4.97 2.86
C PHE A 165 3.71 -4.41 1.47
N ARG A 166 2.81 -3.56 0.98
CA ARG A 166 3.07 -2.69 -0.16
C ARG A 166 2.79 -1.25 0.28
N GLY A 167 3.82 -0.42 0.31
CA GLY A 167 3.69 1.00 0.62
C GLY A 167 3.04 1.77 -0.52
N ALA A 168 2.37 2.88 -0.19
CA ALA A 168 1.85 3.80 -1.20
C ALA A 168 2.97 4.23 -2.15
N THR A 169 2.63 4.46 -3.42
CA THR A 169 3.56 4.82 -4.53
C THR A 169 4.57 3.76 -4.93
N ALA A 170 4.64 2.62 -4.24
CA ALA A 170 5.61 1.54 -4.47
C ALA A 170 7.10 1.98 -4.46
N LYS A 171 7.39 3.19 -3.97
CA LYS A 171 8.76 3.69 -3.81
C LYS A 171 9.21 3.57 -2.36
N TYR A 172 10.45 3.16 -2.20
CA TYR A 172 11.07 2.97 -0.89
C TYR A 172 12.51 3.49 -0.91
N THR A 173 13.03 3.83 0.26
CA THR A 173 14.48 3.85 0.46
C THR A 173 14.96 2.44 0.79
N PRO A 174 16.23 2.09 0.48
CA PRO A 174 16.80 0.82 0.94
C PRO A 174 16.73 0.63 2.46
N ALA A 175 16.88 1.71 3.23
CA ALA A 175 16.74 1.68 4.69
C ALA A 175 15.32 1.34 5.15
N ALA A 176 14.29 1.91 4.50
CA ALA A 176 12.90 1.55 4.79
C ALA A 176 12.61 0.09 4.43
N ILE A 177 13.17 -0.43 3.32
CA ILE A 177 13.07 -1.85 2.99
C ILE A 177 13.63 -2.71 4.12
N MET A 178 14.88 -2.48 4.53
CA MET A 178 15.51 -3.22 5.62
C MET A 178 14.69 -3.17 6.91
N GLN A 179 14.17 -1.99 7.25
CA GLN A 179 13.32 -1.81 8.43
C GLN A 179 12.04 -2.65 8.36
N ILE A 180 11.31 -2.57 7.25
CA ILE A 180 10.05 -3.31 7.06
C ILE A 180 10.29 -4.83 7.08
N ARG A 181 11.40 -5.27 6.48
CA ARG A 181 11.84 -6.67 6.54
C ARG A 181 12.17 -7.09 7.97
N GLY A 182 12.86 -6.24 8.73
CA GLY A 182 13.13 -6.43 10.16
C GLY A 182 11.88 -6.46 11.04
N MET A 183 10.75 -5.90 10.58
CA MET A 183 9.45 -6.01 11.23
C MET A 183 8.72 -7.33 10.91
N GLY A 184 9.31 -8.20 10.09
CA GLY A 184 8.75 -9.51 9.72
C GLY A 184 7.88 -9.51 8.46
N TYR A 185 7.79 -8.38 7.75
CA TYR A 185 7.04 -8.30 6.49
C TYR A 185 7.95 -8.59 5.30
N ARG A 186 7.34 -9.05 4.22
CA ARG A 186 7.92 -9.04 2.88
C ARG A 186 7.41 -7.80 2.15
N ILE A 187 8.19 -7.26 1.22
CA ILE A 187 7.72 -6.11 0.41
C ILE A 187 7.25 -6.61 -0.94
N ALA A 188 5.99 -6.33 -1.26
CA ALA A 188 5.41 -6.72 -2.54
C ALA A 188 5.70 -5.67 -3.61
N GLY A 189 6.68 -5.96 -4.47
CA GLY A 189 6.88 -5.28 -5.74
C GLY A 189 5.83 -5.65 -6.80
N TYR A 190 6.11 -5.31 -8.05
CA TYR A 190 5.33 -5.75 -9.23
C TYR A 190 6.22 -5.77 -10.48
N SER A 191 5.87 -6.53 -11.51
CA SER A 191 6.58 -6.52 -12.80
C SER A 191 5.81 -5.78 -13.90
N VAL A 192 4.49 -5.62 -13.76
CA VAL A 192 3.64 -4.91 -14.72
C VAL A 192 2.73 -3.92 -14.00
N ASN A 193 2.83 -2.64 -14.36
CA ASN A 193 1.86 -1.62 -13.93
C ASN A 193 0.64 -1.63 -14.88
N GLY A 194 -0.47 -2.20 -14.40
CA GLY A 194 -1.66 -2.45 -15.20
C GLY A 194 -2.53 -1.21 -15.47
N ASP A 195 -2.59 -0.25 -14.55
CA ASP A 195 -3.58 0.83 -14.60
C ASP A 195 -3.07 2.24 -14.27
N SER A 196 -1.78 2.38 -13.95
CA SER A 196 -1.11 3.64 -13.60
C SER A 196 -1.82 4.41 -12.48
N GLY A 197 -2.24 3.74 -11.41
CA GLY A 197 -2.95 4.44 -10.33
C GLY A 197 -4.42 4.68 -10.66
N SER A 198 -5.03 3.80 -11.47
CA SER A 198 -6.37 3.98 -12.03
C SER A 198 -6.52 5.18 -12.99
N LEU A 199 -5.42 5.73 -13.50
CA LEU A 199 -5.44 6.92 -14.36
C LEU A 199 -5.43 6.58 -15.86
N LEU A 200 -5.15 5.33 -16.23
CA LEU A 200 -5.19 4.92 -17.63
C LEU A 200 -6.64 4.81 -18.15
N PRO A 201 -6.89 5.21 -19.41
CA PRO A 201 -8.11 4.83 -20.11
C PRO A 201 -8.22 3.30 -20.24
N ALA A 202 -9.45 2.77 -20.27
CA ALA A 202 -9.72 1.33 -20.33
C ALA A 202 -8.90 0.57 -21.40
N LYS A 203 -8.80 1.12 -22.62
CA LYS A 203 -8.04 0.51 -23.72
C LYS A 203 -6.53 0.45 -23.46
N MET A 204 -5.99 1.40 -22.70
CA MET A 204 -4.58 1.36 -22.30
C MET A 204 -4.35 0.33 -21.20
N VAL A 205 -5.30 0.14 -20.28
CA VAL A 205 -5.26 -0.97 -19.31
C VAL A 205 -5.24 -2.32 -20.03
N GLU A 206 -6.11 -2.52 -21.02
CA GLU A 206 -6.13 -3.73 -21.85
C GLU A 206 -4.76 -4.01 -22.50
N LYS A 207 -4.09 -2.97 -23.01
CA LYS A 207 -2.75 -3.08 -23.58
C LYS A 207 -1.70 -3.46 -22.54
N GLN A 208 -1.74 -2.88 -21.34
CA GLN A 208 -0.79 -3.21 -20.27
C GLN A 208 -0.95 -4.66 -19.82
N TYR A 209 -2.17 -5.12 -19.55
CA TYR A 209 -2.44 -6.51 -19.19
C TYR A 209 -2.05 -7.49 -20.30
N ALA A 210 -2.27 -7.14 -21.57
CA ALA A 210 -1.88 -8.00 -22.69
C ALA A 210 -0.35 -8.18 -22.84
N SER A 211 0.45 -7.31 -22.21
CA SER A 211 1.92 -7.41 -22.20
C SER A 211 2.46 -8.38 -21.15
N ALA A 212 1.63 -8.79 -20.18
CA ALA A 212 2.02 -9.67 -19.10
C ALA A 212 2.39 -11.07 -19.61
N LYS A 213 3.38 -11.67 -18.96
CA LYS A 213 4.03 -12.93 -19.31
C LYS A 213 3.96 -13.89 -18.12
N ASP A 214 4.27 -15.15 -18.40
CA ASP A 214 4.43 -16.18 -17.36
C ASP A 214 5.43 -15.73 -16.28
N GLY A 215 4.96 -15.69 -15.03
CA GLY A 215 5.68 -15.23 -13.85
C GLY A 215 5.37 -13.79 -13.43
N ASP A 216 4.60 -13.03 -14.19
CA ASP A 216 4.38 -11.62 -13.88
C ASP A 216 3.45 -11.39 -12.67
N VAL A 217 3.76 -10.32 -11.92
CA VAL A 217 2.91 -9.75 -10.89
C VAL A 217 2.36 -8.43 -11.41
N ILE A 218 1.05 -8.38 -11.65
CA ILE A 218 0.37 -7.18 -12.13
C ILE A 218 -0.11 -6.37 -10.93
N ILE A 219 0.21 -5.07 -10.89
CA ILE A 219 -0.41 -4.11 -9.96
C ILE A 219 -1.54 -3.36 -10.66
N SER A 220 -2.68 -3.23 -9.98
CA SER A 220 -3.81 -2.37 -10.36
C SER A 220 -4.57 -1.92 -9.13
N HIS A 221 -5.61 -1.10 -9.29
CA HIS A 221 -6.37 -0.50 -8.20
C HIS A 221 -7.83 -0.94 -8.26
N ILE A 222 -8.39 -1.33 -7.11
CA ILE A 222 -9.78 -1.79 -6.97
C ILE A 222 -10.67 -0.76 -6.27
N ASN A 223 -10.16 0.45 -6.00
CA ASN A 223 -10.80 1.44 -5.13
C ASN A 223 -11.32 2.71 -5.84
N GLN A 224 -11.48 2.67 -7.17
CA GLN A 224 -11.88 3.82 -8.00
C GLN A 224 -13.05 3.49 -8.96
N PRO A 225 -14.29 3.27 -8.44
CA PRO A 225 -15.43 2.80 -9.23
C PRO A 225 -15.86 3.75 -10.35
N THR A 226 -15.48 5.03 -10.27
CA THR A 226 -15.84 6.05 -11.27
C THR A 226 -14.80 6.17 -12.38
N HIS A 227 -13.62 5.58 -12.22
CA HIS A 227 -12.55 5.66 -13.22
C HIS A 227 -12.77 4.63 -14.32
N THR A 228 -12.47 5.00 -15.57
CA THR A 228 -12.62 4.09 -16.72
C THR A 228 -11.63 2.92 -16.68
N ALA A 229 -10.53 3.06 -15.95
CA ALA A 229 -9.55 1.98 -15.77
C ALA A 229 -10.17 0.67 -15.29
N GLY A 230 -11.19 0.73 -14.42
CA GLY A 230 -11.83 -0.47 -13.87
C GLY A 230 -12.56 -1.34 -14.90
N GLU A 231 -13.14 -0.74 -15.95
CA GLU A 231 -13.66 -1.47 -17.11
C GLU A 231 -12.55 -2.22 -17.85
N GLY A 232 -11.42 -1.55 -18.06
CA GLY A 232 -10.25 -2.14 -18.70
C GLY A 232 -9.67 -3.29 -17.89
N VAL A 233 -9.61 -3.17 -16.57
CA VAL A 233 -9.16 -4.25 -15.67
C VAL A 233 -10.07 -5.46 -15.79
N ALA A 234 -11.38 -5.28 -15.64
CA ALA A 234 -12.35 -6.38 -15.73
C ALA A 234 -12.28 -7.09 -17.09
N ALA A 235 -12.27 -6.34 -18.20
CA ALA A 235 -12.13 -6.90 -19.54
C ALA A 235 -10.81 -7.66 -19.73
N SER A 236 -9.72 -7.15 -19.16
CA SER A 236 -8.40 -7.78 -19.26
C SER A 236 -8.30 -9.10 -18.49
N ILE A 237 -8.91 -9.18 -17.31
CA ILE A 237 -8.98 -10.43 -16.53
C ILE A 237 -9.69 -11.52 -17.34
N LEU A 238 -10.84 -11.18 -17.95
CA LEU A 238 -11.58 -12.09 -18.82
C LEU A 238 -10.74 -12.53 -20.04
N ALA A 239 -10.02 -11.60 -20.67
CA ALA A 239 -9.17 -11.90 -21.82
C ALA A 239 -7.98 -12.81 -21.46
N LEU A 240 -7.33 -12.59 -20.30
CA LEU A 240 -6.26 -13.45 -19.81
C LEU A 240 -6.79 -14.84 -19.43
N LYS A 241 -7.96 -14.93 -18.78
CA LYS A 241 -8.63 -16.21 -18.50
C LYS A 241 -8.93 -16.98 -19.79
N ALA A 242 -9.44 -16.31 -20.82
CA ALA A 242 -9.73 -16.93 -22.12
C ALA A 242 -8.46 -17.44 -22.83
N LYS A 243 -7.29 -16.87 -22.53
CA LYS A 243 -5.97 -17.36 -22.99
C LYS A 243 -5.43 -18.53 -22.17
N GLY A 244 -6.15 -18.98 -21.14
CA GLY A 244 -5.75 -20.09 -20.28
C GLY A 244 -4.68 -19.72 -19.25
N VAL A 245 -4.59 -18.45 -18.85
CA VAL A 245 -3.70 -18.02 -17.75
C VAL A 245 -4.13 -18.70 -16.45
N ASP A 246 -3.14 -19.22 -15.72
CA ASP A 246 -3.27 -19.75 -14.37
C ASP A 246 -3.05 -18.61 -13.38
N PHE A 247 -4.12 -18.12 -12.76
CA PHE A 247 -4.00 -17.03 -11.79
C PHE A 247 -3.62 -17.58 -10.43
N VAL A 248 -2.72 -16.88 -9.73
CA VAL A 248 -2.19 -17.30 -8.42
C VAL A 248 -2.20 -16.14 -7.44
N ARG A 249 -2.32 -16.42 -6.14
CA ARG A 249 -2.05 -15.43 -5.08
C ARG A 249 -0.57 -15.49 -4.72
N LEU A 250 -0.06 -14.41 -4.13
CA LEU A 250 1.33 -14.36 -3.69
C LEU A 250 1.64 -15.44 -2.65
N GLN A 251 0.69 -15.82 -1.80
CA GLN A 251 0.89 -16.91 -0.84
C GLN A 251 0.94 -18.32 -1.42
N ASP A 252 0.43 -18.54 -2.62
CA ASP A 252 0.25 -19.89 -3.16
C ASP A 252 1.52 -20.42 -3.83
N ILE A 253 2.50 -19.55 -4.08
CA ILE A 253 3.63 -19.86 -4.93
C ILE A 253 4.88 -19.09 -4.50
N ALA A 254 6.04 -19.74 -4.63
CA ALA A 254 7.31 -19.06 -4.43
C ALA A 254 7.53 -17.96 -5.47
N GLU A 255 8.26 -16.94 -5.06
CA GLU A 255 8.41 -15.68 -5.75
C GLU A 255 9.83 -15.13 -5.60
N LYS A 256 10.17 -14.17 -6.43
CA LYS A 256 11.48 -13.55 -6.48
C LYS A 256 11.34 -12.04 -6.58
N GLY A 257 11.71 -11.35 -5.51
CA GLY A 257 11.86 -9.90 -5.48
C GLY A 257 13.31 -9.47 -5.71
N ASP A 258 13.50 -8.21 -6.10
CA ASP A 258 14.79 -7.52 -6.06
C ASP A 258 14.90 -6.64 -4.79
N ASP A 259 16.00 -5.88 -4.67
CA ASP A 259 16.24 -4.92 -3.58
C ASP A 259 16.08 -5.50 -2.15
N ASP A 260 16.36 -6.80 -1.97
CA ASP A 260 16.21 -7.53 -0.69
C ASP A 260 14.77 -7.51 -0.11
N THR A 261 13.77 -7.32 -0.98
CA THR A 261 12.36 -7.24 -0.61
C THR A 261 11.72 -8.58 -0.23
N THR A 262 12.31 -9.69 -0.69
CA THR A 262 11.89 -11.06 -0.38
C THR A 262 12.99 -11.83 0.35
N ASN A 263 12.66 -13.02 0.89
CA ASN A 263 13.66 -13.92 1.50
C ASN A 263 14.54 -14.55 0.42
#